data_AF-A0A9D5F629-F1
#
_entry.id   AF-A0A9D5F629-F1
#
_cell.length_a   1.000
_cell.length_b   1.000
_cell.length_c   1.000
_cell.angle_alpha   90.00
_cell.angle_beta   90.00
_cell.angle_gamma   90.00
#
_symmetry.space_group_name_H-M   'P 1'
#
loop_
_entity.id
_entity.type
_entity.pdbx_description
1 polymer ?
#
loop_
_entity_poly.entity_id
_entity_poly.type
_entity_poly.pdbx_seq_one_letter_code
_entity_poly.pdbx_strand_id
1 'polypeptide(L)'
;MPKYMLDYIRLCRGCSLDLRTIGNMRSIVIPALQREATALRDAVSEFAGAFPELEQDAEVLESAVRAGLQRCTPQPHQQDLFAA
;
A
#
# COMPACT_ATOMS: atom_id res chain seq x y z
N MET A 1 11.04 7.93 6.92
CA MET A 1 9.98 6.91 7.15
C MET A 1 10.20 5.98 8.38
N PRO A 2 9.16 5.70 9.19
CA PRO A 2 9.17 4.71 10.29
C PRO A 2 9.31 3.24 9.84
N LYS A 3 9.86 2.39 10.72
CA LYS A 3 10.14 0.97 10.43
C LYS A 3 8.90 0.18 9.98
N TYR A 4 7.76 0.36 10.63
CA TYR A 4 6.54 -0.40 10.30
C TYR A 4 6.05 -0.12 8.87
N MET A 5 6.21 1.11 8.35
CA MET A 5 5.85 1.45 6.97
C MET A 5 6.77 0.72 5.98
N LEU A 6 8.08 0.66 6.27
CA LEU A 6 9.03 -0.08 5.44
C LEU A 6 8.69 -1.57 5.37
N ASP A 7 8.26 -2.15 6.49
CA ASP A 7 7.82 -3.54 6.55
C ASP A 7 6.54 -3.74 5.71
N TYR A 8 5.58 -2.82 5.80
CA TYR A 8 4.35 -2.85 5.01
C TYR A 8 4.59 -2.65 3.50
N ILE A 9 5.50 -1.75 3.12
CA ILE A 9 5.94 -1.58 1.72
C ILE A 9 6.53 -2.87 1.17
N ARG A 10 7.34 -3.59 1.96
CA ARG A 10 7.88 -4.89 1.56
C ARG A 10 6.79 -5.93 1.36
N LEU A 11 5.77 -5.95 2.22
CA LEU A 11 4.60 -6.82 2.04
C LEU A 11 3.85 -6.51 0.74
N CYS A 12 3.72 -5.24 0.34
CA CYS A 12 3.12 -4.87 -0.95
C CYS A 12 3.90 -5.40 -2.17
N ARG A 13 5.20 -5.72 -2.03
CA ARG A 13 6.01 -6.31 -3.11
C ARG A 13 5.92 -7.83 -3.17
N GLY A 14 5.62 -8.49 -2.05
CA GLY A 14 5.43 -9.94 -1.97
C GLY A 14 3.95 -10.30 -1.93
N CYS A 15 3.38 -10.75 -3.06
CA CYS A 15 2.03 -11.30 -2.99
C CYS A 15 2.10 -12.74 -2.50
N SER A 16 1.79 -12.92 -1.23
CA SER A 16 1.45 -14.22 -0.69
C SER A 16 0.17 -14.73 -1.36
N LEU A 17 0.13 -16.02 -1.71
CA LEU A 17 -1.10 -16.70 -2.16
C LEU A 17 -2.01 -17.10 -0.98
N ASP A 18 -1.57 -16.88 0.26
CA ASP A 18 -2.37 -17.13 1.45
C ASP A 18 -3.50 -16.10 1.58
N LEU A 19 -4.74 -16.59 1.62
CA LEU A 19 -5.95 -15.78 1.66
C LEU A 19 -6.03 -14.89 2.90
N ARG A 20 -5.50 -15.31 4.06
CA ARG A 20 -5.48 -14.46 5.26
C ARG A 20 -4.54 -13.28 5.07
N THR A 21 -3.39 -13.53 4.45
CA THR A 21 -2.42 -12.49 4.11
C THR A 21 -3.03 -11.49 3.13
N ILE A 22 -3.70 -11.96 2.07
CA ILE A 22 -4.41 -11.08 1.12
C ILE A 22 -5.50 -10.26 1.83
N GLY A 23 -6.27 -10.91 2.71
CA GLY A 23 -7.28 -10.25 3.54
C GLY A 23 -6.69 -9.10 4.37
N ASN A 24 -5.64 -9.39 5.15
CA ASN A 24 -4.94 -8.40 5.98
C ASN A 24 -4.32 -7.27 5.15
N MET A 25 -3.78 -7.60 3.97
CA MET A 25 -3.24 -6.59 3.07
C MET A 25 -4.32 -5.61 2.63
N ARG A 26 -5.51 -6.10 2.26
CA ARG A 26 -6.62 -5.28 1.78
C ARG A 26 -7.32 -4.49 2.88
N SER A 27 -7.52 -5.09 4.06
CA SER A 27 -8.33 -4.49 5.12
C SER A 27 -7.53 -3.61 6.10
N ILE A 28 -6.22 -3.84 6.22
CA ILE A 28 -5.38 -3.19 7.24
C ILE A 28 -4.20 -2.46 6.60
N VAL A 29 -3.35 -3.19 5.89
CA VAL A 29 -2.04 -2.67 5.46
C VAL A 29 -2.17 -1.60 4.38
N ILE A 30 -2.85 -1.90 3.27
CA ILE A 30 -3.03 -0.94 2.17
C ILE A 30 -3.76 0.33 2.62
N PRO A 31 -4.90 0.24 3.37
CA PRO A 31 -5.56 1.44 3.89
C PRO A 31 -4.69 2.27 4.84
N ALA A 32 -3.86 1.61 5.67
CA ALA A 32 -2.91 2.33 6.53
C ALA A 32 -1.89 3.10 5.69
N LEU A 33 -1.26 2.46 4.71
CA LEU A 33 -0.29 3.12 3.82
C LEU A 33 -0.91 4.24 2.99
N GLN A 34 -2.17 4.10 2.56
CA GLN A 34 -2.89 5.17 1.87
C GLN A 34 -3.07 6.42 2.75
N ARG A 35 -3.46 6.25 4.02
CA ARG A 35 -3.60 7.38 4.95
C ARG A 35 -2.27 8.10 5.19
N GLU A 36 -1.19 7.35 5.35
CA GLU A 36 0.15 7.92 5.51
C GLU A 36 0.62 8.65 4.25
N ALA A 37 0.37 8.09 3.06
CA ALA A 37 0.67 8.75 1.78
C ALA A 37 -0.09 10.07 1.64
N THR A 38 -1.38 10.11 1.99
CA THR A 38 -2.18 11.34 1.99
C THR A 38 -1.62 12.36 2.97
N ALA A 39 -1.34 11.96 4.22
CA ALA A 39 -0.76 12.87 5.21
C ALA A 39 0.57 13.47 4.76
N LEU A 40 1.42 12.68 4.09
CA LEU A 40 2.68 13.18 3.52
C LEU A 40 2.45 14.14 2.35
N ARG A 41 1.47 13.87 1.47
CA ARG A 41 1.12 14.79 0.37
C ARG A 41 0.56 16.11 0.87
N ASP A 42 -0.24 16.08 1.92
CA ASP A 42 -0.75 17.29 2.59
C ASP A 42 0.43 18.09 3.17
N ALA A 43 1.37 17.43 3.84
CA ALA A 43 2.59 18.08 4.35
C ALA A 43 3.45 18.67 3.22
N VAL A 44 3.69 17.93 2.13
CA VAL A 44 4.44 18.45 0.97
C VAL A 44 3.79 19.72 0.41
N SER A 45 2.45 19.75 0.35
CA SER A 45 1.68 20.90 -0.12
C SER A 45 1.78 22.09 0.85
N GLU A 46 1.67 21.84 2.16
CA GLU A 46 1.79 22.85 3.21
C GLU A 46 3.17 23.52 3.22
N PHE A 47 4.23 22.74 3.05
CA PHE A 47 5.60 23.23 3.04
C PHE A 47 6.11 23.61 1.66
N ALA A 48 5.25 23.66 0.64
CA ALA A 48 5.56 24.04 -0.74
C ALA A 48 6.82 23.36 -1.30
N GLY A 49 7.03 22.07 -0.99
CA GLY A 49 8.19 21.31 -1.47
C GLY A 49 9.54 21.71 -0.83
N ALA A 50 9.54 22.46 0.28
CA ALA A 50 10.77 22.82 1.02
C ALA A 50 11.57 21.59 1.52
N PHE A 51 10.92 20.43 1.58
CA PHE A 51 11.51 19.17 2.01
C PHE A 51 11.36 18.12 0.90
N PRO A 52 12.33 18.01 -0.02
CA PRO A 52 12.27 17.05 -1.14
C PRO A 52 12.22 15.60 -0.65
N GLU A 53 12.72 15.31 0.55
CA GLU A 53 12.63 13.97 1.15
C GLU A 53 11.19 13.57 1.46
N LEU A 54 10.30 14.52 1.77
CA LEU A 54 8.88 14.22 2.00
C LEU A 54 8.18 13.83 0.71
N GLU A 55 8.54 14.49 -0.40
CA GLU A 55 8.01 14.15 -1.72
C GLU A 55 8.47 12.75 -2.15
N GLN A 56 9.74 12.43 -1.93
CA GLN A 56 10.26 11.08 -2.18
C GLN A 56 9.58 10.03 -1.30
N ASP A 57 9.40 10.28 0.00
CA ASP A 57 8.71 9.35 0.92
C ASP A 57 7.25 9.14 0.48
N ALA A 58 6.55 10.20 0.06
CA ALA A 58 5.18 10.12 -0.47
C ALA A 58 5.12 9.26 -1.75
N GLU A 59 6.01 9.49 -2.72
CA GLU A 59 6.07 8.72 -3.96
C GLU A 59 6.32 7.22 -3.71
N VAL A 60 7.22 6.91 -2.76
CA VAL A 60 7.53 5.53 -2.37
C VAL A 60 6.29 4.84 -1.79
N LEU A 61 5.55 5.53 -0.92
CA LEU A 61 4.33 5.00 -0.31
C LEU A 61 3.21 4.82 -1.34
N GLU A 62 2.98 5.80 -2.21
CA GLU A 62 1.99 5.71 -3.30
C GLU A 62 2.31 4.56 -4.26
N SER A 63 3.59 4.39 -4.60
CA SER A 63 4.05 3.29 -5.44
C SER A 63 3.81 1.93 -4.78
N ALA A 64 4.10 1.80 -3.48
CA ALA A 64 3.83 0.58 -2.72
C ALA A 64 2.34 0.26 -2.64
N VAL A 65 1.50 1.26 -2.39
CA VAL A 65 0.03 1.12 -2.39
C VAL A 65 -0.46 0.60 -3.74
N ARG A 66 -0.02 1.19 -4.85
CA ARG A 66 -0.39 0.72 -6.20
C ARG A 66 0.03 -0.73 -6.44
N ALA A 67 1.26 -1.08 -6.08
CA ALA A 67 1.75 -2.45 -6.21
C ALA A 67 0.93 -3.44 -5.35
N GLY A 68 0.61 -3.06 -4.11
CA GLY A 68 -0.23 -3.86 -3.20
C GLY A 68 -1.63 -4.07 -3.75
N LEU A 69 -2.27 -3.02 -4.28
CA LEU A 69 -3.60 -3.12 -4.91
C LEU A 69 -3.59 -4.06 -6.12
N GLN A 70 -2.61 -3.90 -7.02
CA GLN A 70 -2.50 -4.76 -8.21
C GLN A 70 -2.30 -6.23 -7.86
N ARG A 71 -1.49 -6.50 -6.83
CA ARG A 71 -1.11 -7.86 -6.43
C ARG A 71 -2.15 -8.54 -5.58
N CYS A 72 -2.72 -7.83 -4.61
CA CYS A 72 -3.70 -8.38 -3.67
C CYS A 72 -5.15 -8.36 -4.18
N THR A 73 -5.37 -8.01 -5.45
CA THR A 73 -6.69 -8.17 -6.09
C THR A 73 -6.84 -9.61 -6.58
N PRO A 74 -7.80 -10.40 -6.06
CA PRO A 74 -8.04 -11.75 -6.54
C PRO A 74 -8.38 -11.71 -8.04
N GLN A 75 -7.75 -12.58 -8.83
CA GLN A 75 -8.16 -12.74 -10.22
C GLN A 75 -9.59 -13.31 -10.26
N PRO A 76 -10.42 -12.92 -11.26
CA PRO A 76 -11.83 -13.32 -11.34
C PRO A 76 -12.03 -14.84 -11.20
N HIS A 77 -11.06 -15.62 -11.67
CA HIS A 77 -11.12 -17.08 -11.72
C HIS A 77 -11.16 -17.75 -10.34
N GLN A 78 -10.81 -17.04 -9.25
CA GLN A 78 -10.90 -17.57 -7.88
C GLN A 78 -12.28 -17.39 -7.24
N GLN A 79 -13.13 -16.51 -7.77
CA GLN A 79 -14.51 -16.35 -7.28
C GLN A 79 -15.43 -17.44 -7.83
N ASP A 80 -15.14 -17.93 -9.04
CA ASP A 80 -15.91 -19.02 -9.67
C ASP A 80 -15.70 -20.38 -8.99
N LEU A 81 -14.56 -20.58 -8.31
CA LEU A 81 -14.23 -21.84 -7.64
C LEU A 81 -15.08 -22.14 -6.39
N PHE A 82 -15.81 -21.15 -5.86
CA PHE A 82 -16.67 -21.31 -4.69
C PHE A 82 -18.16 -21.10 -5.01
N ALA A 83 -18.52 -20.97 -6.28
CA ALA A 83 -19.90 -20.74 -6.74
C ALA A 83 -20.62 -22.04 -7.18
N ALA A 84 -20.04 -23.22 -6.92
CA ALA A 84 -20.60 -24.53 -7.28
C ALA A 84 -21.10 -25.31 -6.07
#